data_AF-A0A819NXE1-F1
#
_entry.id   AF-A0A819NXE1-F1
#
_cell.length_a   1.000
_cell.length_b   1.000
_cell.length_c   1.000
_cell.angle_alpha   90.00
_cell.angle_beta   90.00
_cell.angle_gamma   90.00
#
_symmetry.space_group_name_H-M   'P 1'
#
loop_
_entity.id
_entity.type
_entity.pdbx_description
1 polymer ?
#
loop_
_entity_poly.entity_id
_entity_poly.type
_entity_poly.pdbx_seq_one_letter_code
_entity_poly.pdbx_strand_id
1 'polypeptide(L)'
;MFVFLLLYLGSGTKQDCRYGSNCRQLSDPTHCDRFKHPTQTTSAFGAAASSDDRLSNKNFDTSSSSHIHTKHGDDMQKAYSIGAAIALESLSQQDQISIKTMREDAIIIVPGTFDHIDRVLSKLNLKYTTVQQYEVINYPFRTYQTVYINCASSFPKEGAHRLRELVEKGLNIITTDWALKNVLQVAFSDFVQDSGKSTRDEVVGIEVADPNHPFVKGFVSAAKHAEPQWWLETASHPIHIVNKEKVKVLIRSQALYDKYQSDAVIVTFDCGQGNVTHMISHFYLQRSETPNSRHKMGAQQYAEDIKASDQITKLITKEGQDLNYAQIQSSSTSAQFIYNLLSNRLNSTKQSTS
;
A
#
# COMPACT_ATOMS: atom_id res chain seq x y z
N MET A 1 51.74 -38.56 -6.54
CA MET A 1 52.51 -37.36 -6.92
C MET A 1 51.61 -36.50 -7.81
N PHE A 2 51.35 -35.27 -7.39
CA PHE A 2 50.63 -34.16 -8.07
C PHE A 2 49.12 -34.26 -8.34
N VAL A 3 48.38 -33.66 -7.40
CA VAL A 3 47.05 -33.05 -7.56
C VAL A 3 47.23 -31.69 -8.25
N PHE A 4 46.50 -31.41 -9.33
CA PHE A 4 46.40 -30.07 -9.90
C PHE A 4 45.13 -29.39 -9.35
N LEU A 5 45.33 -28.42 -8.46
CA LEU A 5 44.30 -27.51 -7.95
C LEU A 5 44.31 -26.26 -8.85
N LEU A 6 43.25 -26.06 -9.63
CA LEU A 6 43.05 -24.85 -10.43
C LEU A 6 42.47 -23.75 -9.52
N LEU A 7 43.32 -22.82 -9.10
CA LEU A 7 42.93 -21.56 -8.46
C LEU A 7 42.36 -20.62 -9.51
N TYR A 8 41.04 -20.43 -9.51
CA TYR A 8 40.36 -19.40 -10.31
C TYR A 8 40.35 -18.09 -9.51
N LEU A 9 41.37 -17.26 -9.71
CA LEU A 9 41.39 -15.87 -9.23
C LEU A 9 40.63 -14.98 -10.21
N GLY A 10 39.30 -14.95 -10.07
CA GLY A 10 38.45 -14.00 -10.78
C GLY A 10 38.37 -12.67 -10.06
N SER A 11 39.27 -11.74 -10.38
CA SER A 11 39.12 -10.32 -10.02
C SER A 11 38.06 -9.67 -10.92
N GLY A 12 36.79 -10.01 -10.68
CA GLY A 12 35.65 -9.34 -11.31
C GLY A 12 35.36 -8.03 -10.59
N THR A 13 35.34 -6.91 -11.32
CA THR A 13 34.84 -5.65 -10.81
C THR A 13 33.36 -5.83 -10.40
N LYS A 14 33.07 -5.71 -9.10
CA LYS A 14 31.68 -5.74 -8.60
C LYS A 14 30.84 -4.71 -9.35
N GLN A 15 29.69 -5.13 -9.88
CA GLN A 15 28.72 -4.24 -10.50
C GLN A 15 28.07 -3.32 -9.47
N ASP A 16 27.61 -2.14 -9.89
CA ASP A 16 26.92 -1.21 -9.00
C ASP A 16 25.58 -1.80 -8.54
N CYS A 17 25.29 -1.66 -7.25
CA CYS A 17 24.05 -2.14 -6.66
C CYS A 17 22.86 -1.34 -7.20
N ARG A 18 21.96 -2.03 -7.93
CA ARG A 18 20.71 -1.44 -8.46
C ARG A 18 19.75 -0.97 -7.36
N TYR A 19 19.91 -1.46 -6.12
CA TYR A 19 19.08 -1.11 -4.96
C TYR A 19 19.65 0.05 -4.12
N GLY A 20 20.80 0.63 -4.50
CA GLY A 20 21.40 1.77 -3.80
C GLY A 20 21.59 1.54 -2.29
N SER A 21 21.25 2.54 -1.48
CA SER A 21 21.31 2.49 -0.01
C SER A 21 20.30 1.52 0.64
N ASN A 22 19.31 1.02 -0.13
CA ASN A 22 18.21 0.20 0.39
C ASN A 22 18.53 -1.31 0.36
N CYS A 23 19.72 -1.70 -0.08
CA CYS A 23 20.17 -3.10 -0.15
C CYS A 23 20.16 -3.86 1.18
N ARG A 24 20.13 -3.17 2.33
CA ARG A 24 20.13 -3.78 3.68
C ARG A 24 18.85 -4.53 4.03
N GLN A 25 17.79 -4.37 3.23
CA GLN A 25 16.50 -5.03 3.43
C GLN A 25 16.34 -6.29 2.57
N LEU A 26 17.36 -6.66 1.78
CA LEU A 26 17.35 -7.90 1.02
C LEU A 26 17.60 -9.10 1.95
N SER A 27 16.82 -10.16 1.79
CA SER A 27 16.97 -11.42 2.53
C SER A 27 18.18 -12.25 2.10
N ASP A 28 19.01 -11.74 1.18
CA ASP A 28 20.17 -12.43 0.62
C ASP A 28 21.46 -11.96 1.33
N PRO A 29 22.05 -12.78 2.21
CA PRO A 29 23.21 -12.39 3.01
C PRO A 29 24.48 -12.22 2.17
N THR A 30 24.51 -12.73 0.93
CA THR A 30 25.67 -12.65 0.03
C THR A 30 25.58 -11.48 -0.96
N HIS A 31 24.54 -10.65 -0.84
CA HIS A 31 24.31 -9.52 -1.74
C HIS A 31 25.43 -8.47 -1.65
N CYS A 32 25.79 -8.06 -0.43
CA CYS A 32 26.85 -7.08 -0.16
C CYS A 32 28.22 -7.56 -0.69
N ASP A 33 28.43 -8.87 -0.79
CA ASP A 33 29.65 -9.46 -1.31
C ASP A 33 29.72 -9.41 -2.85
N ARG A 34 28.58 -9.30 -3.53
CA ARG A 34 28.52 -9.32 -5.01
C ARG A 34 28.47 -7.93 -5.65
N PHE A 35 28.01 -6.90 -4.95
CA PHE A 35 27.78 -5.57 -5.52
C PHE A 35 28.56 -4.45 -4.83
N LYS A 36 28.83 -3.37 -5.56
CA LYS A 36 29.38 -2.10 -5.03
C LYS A 36 28.23 -1.21 -4.54
N HIS A 37 28.40 -0.61 -3.36
CA HIS A 37 27.42 0.30 -2.78
C HIS A 37 28.00 1.72 -2.68
N PRO A 38 27.23 2.78 -2.97
CA PRO A 38 27.68 4.14 -2.74
C PRO A 38 27.86 4.37 -1.23
N THR A 39 29.08 4.74 -0.82
CA THR A 39 29.37 5.11 0.57
C THR A 39 28.57 6.36 0.93
N GLN A 40 27.67 6.25 1.90
CA GLN A 40 27.08 7.42 2.54
C GLN A 40 28.21 8.27 3.12
N THR A 41 28.32 9.52 2.68
CA THR A 41 29.14 10.55 3.33
C THR A 41 28.56 10.81 4.72
N THR A 42 29.03 10.07 5.71
CA THR A 42 28.77 10.36 7.12
C THR A 42 29.60 11.56 7.52
N SER A 43 28.93 12.68 7.79
CA SER A 43 29.46 13.80 8.57
C SER A 43 30.05 13.28 9.87
N ALA A 44 31.29 13.70 10.15
CA ALA A 44 32.09 13.32 11.30
C ALA A 44 31.39 13.63 12.63
N PHE A 45 31.24 12.61 13.48
CA PHE A 45 31.26 12.74 14.93
C PHE A 45 32.04 11.56 15.51
N GLY A 46 32.98 11.88 16.39
CA GLY A 46 34.11 11.03 16.76
C GLY A 46 33.74 9.76 17.55
N ALA A 47 34.48 8.70 17.25
CA ALA A 47 34.54 7.48 18.06
C ALA A 47 35.71 7.59 19.04
N ALA A 48 35.41 7.43 20.33
CA ALA A 48 36.36 6.97 21.33
C ALA A 48 36.10 5.48 21.58
N ALA A 49 37.16 4.69 21.57
CA ALA A 49 37.17 3.24 21.70
C ALA A 49 37.00 2.78 23.15
N SER A 50 36.36 1.62 23.36
CA SER A 50 36.95 0.57 24.21
C SER A 50 36.37 -0.81 23.89
N SER A 51 37.27 -1.78 23.84
CA SER A 51 37.10 -3.23 23.91
C SER A 51 36.45 -3.68 25.22
N ASP A 52 35.63 -4.74 25.23
CA ASP A 52 36.06 -6.06 25.73
C ASP A 52 35.00 -7.17 25.57
N ASP A 53 35.51 -8.38 25.79
CA ASP A 53 35.12 -9.77 25.51
C ASP A 53 33.79 -10.39 26.07
N ARG A 54 33.40 -11.48 25.37
CA ARG A 54 32.81 -12.78 25.83
C ARG A 54 31.31 -13.00 26.10
N LEU A 55 30.73 -13.78 25.18
CA LEU A 55 29.94 -15.02 25.33
C LEU A 55 29.38 -15.39 26.72
N SER A 56 28.05 -15.45 26.84
CA SER A 56 27.36 -16.66 27.33
C SER A 56 25.90 -16.71 26.88
N ASN A 57 25.44 -17.92 26.59
CA ASN A 57 24.18 -18.30 25.98
C ASN A 57 23.24 -18.84 27.07
N LYS A 58 21.99 -18.36 27.13
CA LYS A 58 20.75 -19.04 27.62
C LYS A 58 19.69 -18.04 28.09
N ASN A 59 18.66 -17.82 27.29
CA ASN A 59 17.30 -18.32 27.57
C ASN A 59 16.31 -17.63 26.63
N PHE A 60 15.54 -18.48 25.96
CA PHE A 60 14.45 -18.15 25.06
C PHE A 60 13.29 -17.64 25.93
N ASP A 61 13.00 -16.34 25.86
CA ASP A 61 11.76 -15.80 26.39
C ASP A 61 11.10 -14.88 25.37
N THR A 62 9.80 -15.07 25.26
CA THR A 62 8.88 -14.44 24.33
C THR A 62 8.65 -12.98 24.68
N SER A 63 8.35 -12.16 23.66
CA SER A 63 7.88 -10.76 23.73
C SER A 63 8.92 -9.66 23.99
N SER A 64 9.62 -9.26 22.92
CA SER A 64 9.84 -7.84 22.60
C SER A 64 10.44 -7.72 21.20
N SER A 65 9.60 -7.54 20.18
CA SER A 65 10.10 -6.96 18.94
C SER A 65 10.36 -5.49 19.23
N SER A 66 11.63 -5.11 19.39
CA SER A 66 12.03 -3.72 19.45
C SER A 66 11.80 -3.10 18.07
N HIS A 67 10.56 -2.66 17.82
CA HIS A 67 10.24 -1.83 16.68
C HIS A 67 11.03 -0.53 16.82
N ILE A 68 11.96 -0.30 15.90
CA ILE A 68 12.63 0.99 15.75
C ILE A 68 11.54 1.97 15.30
N HIS A 69 10.92 2.65 16.27
CA HIS A 69 9.97 3.74 16.03
C HIS A 69 10.74 4.91 15.43
N THR A 70 10.65 5.06 14.11
CA THR A 70 11.07 6.30 13.46
C THR A 70 9.95 7.32 13.65
N LYS A 71 10.30 8.57 13.98
CA LYS A 71 9.33 9.66 14.19
C LYS A 71 8.25 9.73 13.08
N HIS A 72 8.68 9.50 11.84
CA HIS A 72 7.78 9.47 10.68
C HIS A 72 6.73 8.34 10.71
N GLY A 73 7.10 7.16 11.21
CA GLY A 73 6.17 6.03 11.36
C GLY A 73 5.10 6.28 12.42
N ASP A 74 5.45 6.97 13.50
CA ASP A 74 4.49 7.32 14.56
C ASP A 74 3.50 8.40 14.11
N ASP A 75 3.99 9.40 13.34
CA ASP A 75 3.15 10.46 12.78
C ASP A 75 2.10 9.89 11.82
N MET A 76 2.50 8.96 10.92
CA MET A 76 1.56 8.33 10.00
C MET A 76 0.54 7.43 10.70
N GLN A 77 0.91 6.78 11.81
CA GLN A 77 -0.05 6.03 12.61
C GLN A 77 -1.13 6.94 13.23
N LYS A 78 -0.74 8.11 13.76
CA LYS A 78 -1.70 9.11 14.27
C LYS A 78 -2.58 9.65 13.14
N ALA A 79 -1.97 9.97 11.99
CA ALA A 79 -2.70 10.44 10.82
C ALA A 79 -3.76 9.42 10.39
N TYR A 80 -3.42 8.14 10.32
CA TYR A 80 -4.39 7.08 10.00
C TYR A 80 -5.50 6.92 11.02
N SER A 81 -5.23 7.06 12.32
CA SER A 81 -6.30 7.05 13.34
C SER A 81 -7.31 8.19 13.12
N ILE A 82 -6.82 9.41 12.89
CA ILE A 82 -7.67 10.58 12.64
C ILE A 82 -8.39 10.45 11.30
N GLY A 83 -7.66 10.09 10.24
CA GLY A 83 -8.21 9.90 8.90
C GLY A 83 -9.29 8.82 8.85
N ALA A 84 -9.12 7.72 9.60
CA ALA A 84 -10.12 6.69 9.73
C ALA A 84 -11.40 7.19 10.42
N ALA A 85 -11.29 8.04 11.44
CA ALA A 85 -12.44 8.63 12.11
C ALA A 85 -13.21 9.58 11.16
N ILE A 86 -12.50 10.44 10.44
CA ILE A 86 -13.07 11.33 9.42
C ILE A 86 -13.81 10.52 8.35
N ALA A 87 -13.14 9.51 7.80
CA ALA A 87 -13.69 8.68 6.74
C ALA A 87 -14.92 7.89 7.19
N LEU A 88 -14.91 7.35 8.42
CA LEU A 88 -16.03 6.61 8.97
C LEU A 88 -17.25 7.51 9.22
N GLU A 89 -17.04 8.74 9.71
CA GLU A 89 -18.13 9.71 9.94
C GLU A 89 -18.81 10.14 8.64
N SER A 90 -18.07 10.18 7.53
CA SER A 90 -18.59 10.57 6.21
C SER A 90 -19.54 9.54 5.60
N LEU A 91 -19.47 8.28 6.05
CA LEU A 91 -20.29 7.18 5.53
C LEU A 91 -21.75 7.34 5.97
N SER A 92 -22.65 6.75 5.18
CA SER A 92 -24.05 6.62 5.59
C SER A 92 -24.17 5.79 6.88
N GLN A 93 -25.20 6.04 7.68
CA GLN A 93 -25.45 5.24 8.89
C GLN A 93 -25.53 3.74 8.59
N GLN A 94 -26.13 3.37 7.46
CA GLN A 94 -26.25 1.98 7.02
C GLN A 94 -24.89 1.35 6.71
N ASP A 95 -23.98 2.10 6.09
CA ASP A 95 -22.62 1.63 5.78
C ASP A 95 -21.79 1.49 7.06
N GLN A 96 -21.86 2.48 7.96
CA GLN A 96 -21.21 2.42 9.27
C GLN A 96 -21.65 1.18 10.07
N ILE A 97 -22.95 0.88 10.09
CA ILE A 97 -23.48 -0.33 10.74
C ILE A 97 -22.91 -1.57 10.05
N SER A 98 -22.97 -1.64 8.72
CA SER A 98 -22.51 -2.80 7.96
C SER A 98 -21.04 -3.11 8.20
N ILE A 99 -20.18 -2.09 8.24
CA ILE A 99 -18.75 -2.23 8.57
C ILE A 99 -18.57 -2.73 10.01
N LYS A 100 -19.28 -2.15 10.97
CA LYS A 100 -19.17 -2.54 12.40
C LYS A 100 -19.65 -3.96 12.67
N THR A 101 -20.62 -4.44 11.91
CA THR A 101 -21.21 -5.79 12.05
C THR A 101 -20.68 -6.79 11.04
N MET A 102 -19.63 -6.44 10.27
CA MET A 102 -19.07 -7.33 9.26
C MET A 102 -18.45 -8.56 9.93
N ARG A 103 -18.47 -9.68 9.20
CA ARG A 103 -17.83 -10.92 9.66
C ARG A 103 -16.33 -10.72 9.83
N GLU A 104 -15.75 -11.31 10.86
CA GLU A 104 -14.31 -11.18 11.14
C GLU A 104 -13.42 -11.79 10.05
N ASP A 105 -13.97 -12.74 9.29
CA ASP A 105 -13.33 -13.40 8.16
C ASP A 105 -13.63 -12.75 6.81
N ALA A 106 -14.28 -11.59 6.77
CA ALA A 106 -14.64 -10.91 5.52
C ALA A 106 -13.43 -10.31 4.80
N ILE A 107 -12.35 -10.01 5.53
CA ILE A 107 -11.13 -9.41 4.98
C ILE A 107 -9.99 -10.43 5.07
N ILE A 108 -9.38 -10.72 3.93
CA ILE A 108 -8.15 -11.50 3.86
C ILE A 108 -7.01 -10.59 3.43
N ILE A 109 -5.85 -10.71 4.06
CA ILE A 109 -4.60 -10.07 3.63
C ILE A 109 -3.65 -11.14 3.14
N VAL A 110 -3.15 -10.97 1.93
CA VAL A 110 -1.98 -11.66 1.42
C VAL A 110 -0.80 -10.69 1.50
N PRO A 111 0.15 -10.89 2.43
CA PRO A 111 1.20 -9.94 2.69
C PRO A 111 2.19 -9.86 1.53
N GLY A 112 2.77 -8.68 1.37
CA GLY A 112 3.75 -8.35 0.34
C GLY A 112 5.09 -8.00 0.97
N THR A 113 6.00 -7.47 0.15
CA THR A 113 7.35 -7.11 0.61
C THR A 113 7.40 -5.74 1.27
N PHE A 114 6.69 -4.76 0.72
CA PHE A 114 6.78 -3.35 1.13
C PHE A 114 5.47 -2.77 1.66
N ASP A 115 4.33 -3.16 1.08
CA ASP A 115 3.03 -2.68 1.57
C ASP A 115 2.59 -3.37 2.86
N HIS A 116 1.94 -2.59 3.73
CA HIS A 116 1.48 -3.02 5.05
C HIS A 116 0.03 -2.57 5.32
N ILE A 117 -0.90 -2.98 4.46
CA ILE A 117 -2.35 -2.71 4.66
C ILE A 117 -2.86 -3.16 6.03
N ASP A 118 -2.25 -4.17 6.65
CA ASP A 118 -2.54 -4.65 8.00
C ASP A 118 -2.43 -3.53 9.05
N ARG A 119 -1.45 -2.65 8.91
CA ARG A 119 -1.26 -1.50 9.81
C ARG A 119 -2.36 -0.47 9.63
N VAL A 120 -2.80 -0.23 8.40
CA VAL A 120 -3.91 0.68 8.09
C VAL A 120 -5.22 0.10 8.63
N LEU A 121 -5.55 -1.15 8.29
CA LEU A 121 -6.76 -1.83 8.75
C LEU A 121 -6.86 -1.88 10.28
N SER A 122 -5.73 -2.04 10.97
CA SER A 122 -5.68 -1.98 12.43
C SER A 122 -6.10 -0.61 12.97
N LYS A 123 -5.73 0.50 12.31
CA LYS A 123 -6.18 1.86 12.69
C LYS A 123 -7.64 2.12 12.33
N LEU A 124 -8.16 1.44 11.32
CA LEU A 124 -9.58 1.44 10.99
C LEU A 124 -10.40 0.52 11.91
N ASN A 125 -9.78 -0.18 12.86
CA ASN A 125 -10.40 -1.18 13.73
C ASN A 125 -11.09 -2.31 12.96
N LEU A 126 -10.52 -2.70 11.80
CA LEU A 126 -11.04 -3.77 10.97
C LEU A 126 -10.28 -5.06 11.24
N LYS A 127 -11.02 -6.12 11.52
CA LYS A 127 -10.47 -7.47 11.67
C LYS A 127 -10.16 -8.07 10.30
N TYR A 128 -9.10 -8.86 10.24
CA TYR A 128 -8.66 -9.54 9.04
C TYR A 128 -8.00 -10.87 9.36
N THR A 129 -7.94 -11.76 8.36
CA THR A 129 -7.15 -12.98 8.39
C THR A 129 -5.97 -12.85 7.44
N THR A 130 -4.78 -13.25 7.88
CA THR A 130 -3.58 -13.25 7.02
C THR A 130 -3.39 -14.62 6.38
N VAL A 131 -3.11 -14.64 5.07
CA VAL A 131 -2.81 -15.84 4.28
C VAL A 131 -1.53 -15.60 3.51
N GLN A 132 -0.53 -16.45 3.66
CA GLN A 132 0.74 -16.28 2.96
C GLN A 132 0.59 -16.51 1.44
N GLN A 133 1.45 -15.89 0.63
CA GLN A 133 1.38 -15.98 -0.84
C GLN A 133 1.37 -17.44 -1.35
N TYR A 134 2.13 -18.34 -0.72
CA TYR A 134 2.18 -19.76 -1.08
C TYR A 134 0.93 -20.55 -0.63
N GLU A 135 0.20 -20.06 0.38
CA GLU A 135 -1.02 -20.70 0.88
C GLU A 135 -2.23 -20.39 0.00
N VAL A 136 -2.15 -19.33 -0.83
CA VAL A 136 -3.23 -18.90 -1.74
C VAL A 136 -3.73 -20.03 -2.63
N ILE A 137 -2.91 -21.03 -2.98
CA ILE A 137 -3.33 -22.15 -3.83
C ILE A 137 -4.35 -23.05 -3.11
N ASN A 138 -4.21 -23.25 -1.80
CA ASN A 138 -5.00 -24.21 -1.04
C ASN A 138 -5.98 -23.56 -0.05
N TYR A 139 -5.84 -22.26 0.21
CA TYR A 139 -6.67 -21.56 1.19
C TYR A 139 -8.16 -21.60 0.79
N PRO A 140 -9.09 -21.98 1.69
CA PRO A 140 -10.50 -22.15 1.35
C PRO A 140 -11.26 -20.82 1.32
N PHE A 141 -10.95 -19.95 0.35
CA PHE A 141 -11.61 -18.66 0.17
C PHE A 141 -13.14 -18.78 0.09
N ARG A 142 -13.82 -17.72 0.50
CA ARG A 142 -15.27 -17.55 0.39
C ARG A 142 -15.57 -16.36 -0.49
N THR A 143 -16.56 -16.49 -1.36
CA THR A 143 -16.84 -15.44 -2.36
C THR A 143 -17.25 -14.12 -1.70
N TYR A 144 -17.88 -14.11 -0.52
CA TYR A 144 -18.19 -12.85 0.20
C TYR A 144 -16.96 -12.03 0.63
N GLN A 145 -15.75 -12.63 0.63
CA GLN A 145 -14.54 -12.00 1.11
C GLN A 145 -13.99 -10.95 0.14
N THR A 146 -13.26 -10.00 0.72
CA THR A 146 -12.38 -9.09 0.01
C THR A 146 -10.93 -9.46 0.36
N VAL A 147 -10.12 -9.76 -0.66
CA VAL A 147 -8.73 -10.16 -0.50
C VAL A 147 -7.82 -9.00 -0.91
N TYR A 148 -7.06 -8.47 0.05
CA TYR A 148 -5.99 -7.51 -0.20
C TYR A 148 -4.71 -8.28 -0.51
N ILE A 149 -4.11 -8.02 -1.65
CA ILE A 149 -2.83 -8.60 -2.07
C ILE A 149 -1.83 -7.46 -2.16
N ASN A 150 -1.03 -7.33 -1.11
CA ASN A 150 0.03 -6.35 -1.03
C ASN A 150 1.12 -6.66 -2.08
N CYS A 151 1.93 -5.65 -2.43
CA CYS A 151 3.09 -5.71 -3.33
C CYS A 151 3.79 -7.09 -3.32
N ALA A 152 3.42 -7.94 -4.28
CA ALA A 152 3.74 -9.36 -4.27
C ALA A 152 4.89 -9.65 -5.24
N SER A 153 6.12 -9.78 -4.73
CA SER A 153 7.30 -10.05 -5.58
C SER A 153 7.42 -11.52 -6.02
N SER A 154 6.84 -12.45 -5.25
CA SER A 154 7.06 -13.89 -5.39
C SER A 154 5.74 -14.67 -5.34
N PHE A 155 4.72 -14.17 -6.04
CA PHE A 155 3.38 -14.77 -6.03
C PHE A 155 3.33 -16.02 -6.93
N PRO A 156 2.81 -17.17 -6.45
CA PRO A 156 2.67 -18.37 -7.29
C PRO A 156 1.71 -18.13 -8.46
N LYS A 157 2.12 -18.51 -9.68
CA LYS A 157 1.29 -18.31 -10.89
C LYS A 157 -0.03 -19.08 -10.81
N GLU A 158 0.02 -20.29 -10.29
CA GLU A 158 -1.15 -21.15 -10.03
C GLU A 158 -2.10 -20.46 -9.05
N GLY A 159 -1.57 -19.77 -8.03
CA GLY A 159 -2.35 -18.97 -7.10
C GLY A 159 -3.04 -17.80 -7.80
N ALA A 160 -2.36 -17.11 -8.72
CA ALA A 160 -2.94 -16.00 -9.48
C ALA A 160 -4.10 -16.47 -10.37
N HIS A 161 -3.93 -17.58 -11.10
CA HIS A 161 -4.99 -18.16 -11.92
C HIS A 161 -6.19 -18.61 -11.07
N ARG A 162 -5.93 -19.25 -9.92
CA ARG A 162 -6.99 -19.62 -8.97
C ARG A 162 -7.77 -18.40 -8.48
N LEU A 163 -7.09 -17.29 -8.20
CA LEU A 163 -7.76 -16.05 -7.82
C LEU A 163 -8.69 -15.55 -8.92
N ARG A 164 -8.31 -15.62 -10.20
CA ARG A 164 -9.23 -15.29 -11.31
C ARG A 164 -10.49 -16.14 -11.27
N GLU A 165 -10.36 -17.46 -11.13
CA GLU A 165 -11.53 -18.35 -11.05
C GLU A 165 -12.45 -18.01 -9.86
N LEU A 166 -11.87 -17.58 -8.73
CA LEU A 166 -12.63 -17.18 -7.55
C LEU A 166 -13.29 -15.81 -7.72
N VAL A 167 -12.60 -14.86 -8.38
CA VAL A 167 -13.18 -13.56 -8.73
C VAL A 167 -14.35 -13.76 -9.69
N GLU A 168 -14.21 -14.62 -10.70
CA GLU A 168 -15.32 -14.95 -11.60
C GLU A 168 -16.56 -15.47 -10.86
N LYS A 169 -16.35 -16.16 -9.73
CA LYS A 169 -17.40 -16.68 -8.82
C LYS A 169 -17.88 -15.68 -7.76
N GLY A 170 -17.33 -14.48 -7.71
CA GLY A 170 -17.80 -13.41 -6.85
C GLY A 170 -16.82 -12.89 -5.79
N LEU A 171 -15.59 -13.41 -5.73
CA LEU A 171 -14.56 -12.88 -4.83
C LEU A 171 -14.15 -11.46 -5.25
N ASN A 172 -13.89 -10.58 -4.29
CA ASN A 172 -13.28 -9.28 -4.59
C ASN A 172 -11.79 -9.32 -4.25
N ILE A 173 -10.94 -8.80 -5.15
CA ILE A 173 -9.51 -8.63 -4.88
C ILE A 173 -9.08 -7.18 -5.05
N ILE A 174 -8.19 -6.74 -4.16
CA ILE A 174 -7.56 -5.43 -4.19
C ILE A 174 -6.06 -5.68 -4.22
N THR A 175 -5.35 -5.17 -5.22
CA THR A 175 -3.93 -5.43 -5.41
C THR A 175 -3.12 -4.13 -5.43
N THR A 176 -1.89 -4.17 -4.92
CA THR A 176 -0.99 -3.01 -4.92
C THR A 176 0.33 -3.28 -5.63
N ASP A 177 0.83 -2.25 -6.32
CA ASP A 177 2.19 -2.16 -6.84
C ASP A 177 2.64 -3.40 -7.64
N TRP A 178 3.66 -4.15 -7.19
CA TRP A 178 4.21 -5.30 -7.93
C TRP A 178 3.22 -6.46 -8.13
N ALA A 179 2.07 -6.45 -7.45
CA ALA A 179 0.99 -7.37 -7.77
C ALA A 179 0.45 -7.15 -9.20
N LEU A 180 0.65 -5.98 -9.82
CA LEU A 180 0.34 -5.77 -11.25
C LEU A 180 1.03 -6.82 -12.11
N LYS A 181 2.34 -6.99 -11.95
CA LYS A 181 3.13 -7.91 -12.77
C LYS A 181 2.96 -9.36 -12.35
N ASN A 182 2.90 -9.62 -11.05
CA ASN A 182 2.98 -10.98 -10.52
C ASN A 182 1.61 -11.64 -10.29
N VAL A 183 0.52 -10.87 -10.29
CA VAL A 183 -0.86 -11.38 -10.13
C VAL A 183 -1.70 -10.99 -11.33
N LEU A 184 -1.82 -9.69 -11.63
CA LEU A 184 -2.76 -9.23 -12.64
C LEU A 184 -2.31 -9.55 -14.06
N GLN A 185 -1.06 -9.31 -14.42
CA GLN A 185 -0.56 -9.67 -15.74
C GLN A 185 -0.49 -11.19 -15.94
N VAL A 186 -0.42 -11.97 -14.85
CA VAL A 186 -0.46 -13.45 -14.95
C VAL A 186 -1.88 -13.92 -15.22
N ALA A 187 -2.86 -13.43 -14.48
CA ALA A 187 -4.21 -13.99 -14.50
C ALA A 187 -5.24 -13.13 -15.25
N PHE A 188 -5.08 -11.82 -15.34
CA PHE A 188 -6.02 -10.82 -15.87
C PHE A 188 -5.39 -9.94 -16.99
N SER A 189 -4.47 -10.51 -17.77
CA SER A 189 -3.72 -9.81 -18.83
C SER A 189 -4.60 -9.26 -19.96
N ASP A 190 -5.82 -9.76 -20.09
CA ASP A 190 -6.86 -9.24 -21.00
C ASP A 190 -7.44 -7.90 -20.52
N PHE A 191 -7.20 -7.48 -19.28
CA PHE A 191 -7.68 -6.21 -18.72
C PHE A 191 -6.54 -5.20 -18.57
N VAL A 192 -5.48 -5.58 -17.85
CA VAL A 192 -4.37 -4.69 -17.50
C VAL A 192 -3.04 -5.44 -17.51
N GLN A 193 -1.96 -4.71 -17.79
CA GLN A 193 -0.59 -5.23 -17.85
C GLN A 193 0.41 -4.19 -17.31
N ASP A 194 1.63 -4.62 -16.99
CA ASP A 194 2.76 -3.72 -16.77
C ASP A 194 3.07 -2.96 -18.08
N SER A 195 3.17 -1.63 -18.01
CA SER A 195 3.61 -0.80 -19.15
C SER A 195 5.06 -1.04 -19.56
N GLY A 196 5.84 -1.77 -18.76
CA GLY A 196 7.27 -2.00 -18.96
C GLY A 196 8.14 -0.83 -18.50
N LYS A 197 7.53 0.18 -17.88
CA LYS A 197 8.21 1.33 -17.27
C LYS A 197 8.24 1.18 -15.75
N SER A 198 9.08 1.98 -15.11
CA SER A 198 9.22 2.01 -13.66
C SER A 198 9.20 3.44 -13.17
N THR A 199 8.43 3.71 -12.12
CA THR A 199 8.37 5.02 -11.48
C THR A 199 9.65 5.33 -10.70
N ARG A 200 9.87 6.60 -10.42
CA ARG A 200 10.86 7.07 -9.44
C ARG A 200 10.18 7.26 -8.09
N ASP A 201 10.98 7.48 -7.04
CA ASP A 201 10.45 8.00 -5.78
C ASP A 201 9.99 9.45 -5.97
N GLU A 202 8.68 9.65 -6.02
CA GLU A 202 8.07 10.95 -6.28
C GLU A 202 6.64 11.05 -5.76
N VAL A 203 6.18 12.27 -5.51
CA VAL A 203 4.77 12.55 -5.21
C VAL A 203 4.13 13.25 -6.41
N VAL A 204 2.98 12.72 -6.86
CA VAL A 204 2.23 13.26 -7.98
C VAL A 204 0.88 13.80 -7.52
N GLY A 205 0.40 14.86 -8.17
CA GLY A 205 -0.99 15.31 -8.01
C GLY A 205 -1.95 14.30 -8.64
N ILE A 206 -3.10 14.09 -8.02
CA ILE A 206 -4.14 13.17 -8.51
C ILE A 206 -5.49 13.85 -8.68
N GLU A 207 -6.33 13.24 -9.51
CA GLU A 207 -7.73 13.64 -9.70
C GLU A 207 -8.64 12.39 -9.76
N VAL A 208 -9.87 12.56 -9.28
CA VAL A 208 -10.89 11.51 -9.35
C VAL A 208 -11.55 11.56 -10.72
N ALA A 209 -11.48 10.45 -11.45
CA ALA A 209 -12.01 10.34 -12.80
C ALA A 209 -13.55 10.36 -12.85
N ASP A 210 -14.19 9.68 -11.90
CA ASP A 210 -15.65 9.69 -11.71
C ASP A 210 -15.97 9.87 -10.21
N PRO A 211 -16.25 11.11 -9.76
CA PRO A 211 -16.54 11.42 -8.36
C PRO A 211 -17.78 10.72 -7.79
N ASN A 212 -18.67 10.21 -8.66
CA ASN A 212 -19.88 9.51 -8.25
C ASN A 212 -19.69 7.99 -8.16
N HIS A 213 -18.57 7.46 -8.63
CA HIS A 213 -18.29 6.03 -8.56
C HIS A 213 -18.27 5.57 -7.08
N PRO A 214 -18.96 4.47 -6.71
CA PRO A 214 -19.12 4.06 -5.32
C PRO A 214 -17.80 3.94 -4.53
N PHE A 215 -16.72 3.51 -5.20
CA PHE A 215 -15.41 3.33 -4.56
C PHE A 215 -14.68 4.63 -4.21
N VAL A 216 -14.96 5.73 -4.92
CA VAL A 216 -14.27 7.03 -4.73
C VAL A 216 -15.23 8.16 -4.36
N LYS A 217 -16.49 7.84 -4.05
CA LYS A 217 -17.43 8.81 -3.51
C LYS A 217 -16.88 9.37 -2.20
N GLY A 218 -16.80 10.69 -2.10
CA GLY A 218 -16.24 11.36 -0.93
C GLY A 218 -14.70 11.33 -0.84
N PHE A 219 -14.01 10.69 -1.80
CA PHE A 219 -12.55 10.53 -1.76
C PHE A 219 -11.79 11.87 -1.78
N VAL A 220 -12.34 12.91 -2.41
CA VAL A 220 -11.75 14.28 -2.40
C VAL A 220 -12.82 15.34 -2.13
N SER A 221 -13.87 15.01 -1.36
CA SER A 221 -15.05 15.89 -1.25
C SER A 221 -14.82 17.23 -0.55
N ALA A 222 -13.61 17.53 -0.08
CA ALA A 222 -13.50 18.40 1.07
C ALA A 222 -12.63 19.66 0.93
N ALA A 223 -11.95 19.88 -0.20
CA ALA A 223 -11.53 21.23 -0.54
C ALA A 223 -11.47 21.41 -2.06
N LYS A 224 -12.13 22.44 -2.56
CA LYS A 224 -12.07 22.89 -3.96
C LYS A 224 -10.63 23.18 -4.45
N HIS A 225 -9.67 23.16 -3.52
CA HIS A 225 -8.24 23.41 -3.69
C HIS A 225 -7.37 22.42 -2.90
N ALA A 226 -7.87 21.21 -2.60
CA ALA A 226 -7.16 20.26 -1.74
C ALA A 226 -5.86 19.73 -2.38
N GLU A 227 -5.74 19.81 -3.71
CA GLU A 227 -4.60 19.32 -4.49
C GLU A 227 -4.09 17.95 -3.97
N PRO A 228 -4.96 16.93 -3.97
CA PRO A 228 -4.62 15.63 -3.39
C PRO A 228 -3.42 15.03 -4.09
N GLN A 229 -2.62 14.33 -3.31
CA GLN A 229 -1.34 13.79 -3.73
C GLN A 229 -1.30 12.28 -3.58
N TRP A 230 -0.45 11.66 -4.39
CA TRP A 230 -0.16 10.24 -4.32
C TRP A 230 1.33 10.01 -4.40
N TRP A 231 1.86 9.24 -3.47
CA TRP A 231 3.26 8.86 -3.51
C TRP A 231 3.45 7.63 -4.40
N LEU A 232 4.47 7.70 -5.26
CA LEU A 232 4.96 6.61 -6.09
C LEU A 232 6.32 6.19 -5.55
N GLU A 233 6.49 4.91 -5.28
CA GLU A 233 7.78 4.38 -4.86
C GLU A 233 8.71 4.23 -6.08
N THR A 234 10.02 4.14 -5.82
CA THR A 234 10.95 3.71 -6.87
C THR A 234 10.59 2.31 -7.33
N ALA A 235 10.45 2.14 -8.65
CA ALA A 235 10.11 0.88 -9.30
C ALA A 235 8.68 0.37 -9.06
N SER A 236 7.71 1.25 -8.83
CA SER A 236 6.32 0.92 -9.12
C SER A 236 6.03 0.84 -10.61
N HIS A 237 4.98 0.11 -10.98
CA HIS A 237 4.67 -0.25 -12.37
C HIS A 237 3.48 0.54 -12.92
N PRO A 238 3.69 1.51 -13.82
CA PRO A 238 2.58 2.20 -14.48
C PRO A 238 1.68 1.21 -15.24
N ILE A 239 0.37 1.45 -15.14
CA ILE A 239 -0.67 0.51 -15.56
C ILE A 239 -0.96 0.68 -17.06
N HIS A 240 -0.68 -0.34 -17.86
CA HIS A 240 -1.17 -0.41 -19.23
C HIS A 240 -2.58 -1.01 -19.25
N ILE A 241 -3.58 -0.21 -19.63
CA ILE A 241 -4.96 -0.66 -19.79
C ILE A 241 -5.12 -1.30 -21.17
N VAL A 242 -5.35 -2.61 -21.19
CA VAL A 242 -5.56 -3.40 -22.41
C VAL A 242 -7.00 -3.29 -22.86
N ASN A 243 -7.96 -3.49 -21.95
CA ASN A 243 -9.39 -3.43 -22.27
C ASN A 243 -10.01 -2.12 -21.77
N LYS A 244 -10.01 -1.11 -22.64
CA LYS A 244 -10.52 0.23 -22.34
C LYS A 244 -12.04 0.30 -22.13
N GLU A 245 -12.78 -0.71 -22.60
CA GLU A 245 -14.24 -0.77 -22.43
C GLU A 245 -14.63 -1.30 -21.05
N LYS A 246 -13.87 -2.26 -20.53
CA LYS A 246 -14.16 -2.91 -19.24
C LYS A 246 -13.43 -2.29 -18.06
N VAL A 247 -12.25 -1.75 -18.27
CA VAL A 247 -11.43 -1.16 -17.20
C VAL A 247 -11.81 0.29 -16.98
N LYS A 248 -12.20 0.61 -15.75
CA LYS A 248 -12.49 1.97 -15.31
C LYS A 248 -11.29 2.52 -14.54
N VAL A 249 -10.81 3.68 -14.95
CA VAL A 249 -9.87 4.47 -14.15
C VAL A 249 -10.66 5.21 -13.09
N LEU A 250 -10.31 5.02 -11.81
CA LEU A 250 -10.96 5.70 -10.67
C LEU A 250 -10.18 6.96 -10.27
N ILE A 251 -8.86 6.86 -10.27
CA ILE A 251 -7.95 7.95 -9.96
C ILE A 251 -6.89 8.02 -11.06
N ARG A 252 -6.62 9.22 -11.53
CA ARG A 252 -5.58 9.49 -12.54
C ARG A 252 -4.64 10.61 -12.12
N SER A 253 -3.52 10.73 -12.84
CA SER A 253 -2.52 11.77 -12.66
C SER A 253 -1.94 12.22 -14.00
N GLN A 254 -2.06 13.51 -14.30
CA GLN A 254 -1.42 14.09 -15.49
C GLN A 254 0.11 14.00 -15.41
N ALA A 255 0.69 14.20 -14.22
CA ALA A 255 2.14 14.09 -14.02
C ALA A 255 2.67 12.67 -14.30
N LEU A 256 1.87 11.64 -13.97
CA LEU A 256 2.19 10.25 -14.32
C LEU A 256 2.13 10.04 -15.83
N TYR A 257 1.13 10.61 -16.52
CA TYR A 257 1.01 10.53 -17.98
C TYR A 257 2.21 11.17 -18.68
N ASP A 258 2.58 12.39 -18.30
CA ASP A 258 3.66 13.13 -18.95
C ASP A 258 4.99 12.36 -18.87
N LYS A 259 5.27 11.73 -17.73
CA LYS A 259 6.51 10.98 -17.49
C LYS A 259 6.47 9.55 -18.02
N TYR A 260 5.35 8.85 -17.85
CA TYR A 260 5.27 7.40 -18.05
C TYR A 260 4.26 6.97 -19.13
N GLN A 261 3.52 7.89 -19.73
CA GLN A 261 2.49 7.61 -20.74
C GLN A 261 1.39 6.66 -20.22
N SER A 262 1.13 6.75 -18.91
CA SER A 262 0.07 6.06 -18.18
C SER A 262 -0.44 7.07 -17.16
N ASP A 263 -1.70 7.43 -17.22
CA ASP A 263 -2.32 8.36 -16.27
C ASP A 263 -2.96 7.63 -15.08
N ALA A 264 -3.25 6.33 -15.20
CA ALA A 264 -3.96 5.56 -14.20
C ALA A 264 -3.17 5.34 -12.91
N VAL A 265 -3.76 5.76 -11.79
CA VAL A 265 -3.25 5.54 -10.42
C VAL A 265 -4.02 4.41 -9.74
N ILE A 266 -5.35 4.43 -9.86
CA ILE A 266 -6.24 3.37 -9.40
C ILE A 266 -7.19 2.98 -10.54
N VAL A 267 -7.29 1.69 -10.80
CA VAL A 267 -8.24 1.11 -11.77
C VAL A 267 -9.11 0.05 -11.11
N THR A 268 -10.28 -0.17 -11.69
CA THR A 268 -11.17 -1.26 -11.31
C THR A 268 -11.83 -1.88 -12.54
N PHE A 269 -12.13 -3.17 -12.47
CA PHE A 269 -12.90 -3.88 -13.48
C PHE A 269 -13.62 -5.08 -12.88
N ASP A 270 -14.78 -5.40 -13.44
CA ASP A 270 -15.54 -6.58 -13.06
C ASP A 270 -15.06 -7.79 -13.85
N CYS A 271 -15.02 -8.94 -13.18
CA CYS A 271 -14.67 -10.22 -13.79
C CYS A 271 -15.62 -11.29 -13.23
N GLY A 272 -16.53 -11.75 -14.09
CA GLY A 272 -17.66 -12.58 -13.65
C GLY A 272 -18.53 -11.84 -12.62
N GLN A 273 -18.72 -12.45 -11.45
CA GLN A 273 -19.53 -11.89 -10.36
C GLN A 273 -18.71 -11.07 -9.35
N GLY A 274 -17.39 -11.06 -9.49
CA GLY A 274 -16.47 -10.37 -8.60
C GLY A 274 -15.85 -9.13 -9.23
N ASN A 275 -15.01 -8.46 -8.45
CA ASN A 275 -14.34 -7.24 -8.86
C ASN A 275 -12.84 -7.30 -8.56
N VAL A 276 -12.05 -6.73 -9.48
CA VAL A 276 -10.62 -6.49 -9.30
C VAL A 276 -10.40 -4.99 -9.20
N THR A 277 -9.72 -4.56 -8.15
CA THR A 277 -9.23 -3.19 -8.01
C THR A 277 -7.72 -3.21 -7.87
N HIS A 278 -7.04 -2.31 -8.59
CA HIS A 278 -5.58 -2.23 -8.58
C HIS A 278 -5.12 -0.79 -8.38
N MET A 279 -4.04 -0.66 -7.62
CA MET A 279 -3.41 0.61 -7.31
C MET A 279 -1.90 0.52 -7.57
N ILE A 280 -1.36 1.52 -8.27
CA ILE A 280 0.05 1.56 -8.68
C ILE A 280 1.03 1.58 -7.50
N SER A 281 0.61 2.02 -6.32
CA SER A 281 1.47 2.22 -5.15
C SER A 281 0.87 1.56 -3.89
N HIS A 282 1.42 1.88 -2.73
CA HIS A 282 1.15 1.24 -1.44
C HIS A 282 0.06 1.94 -0.63
N PHE A 283 -0.71 1.19 0.15
CA PHE A 283 -1.65 1.80 1.10
C PHE A 283 -0.92 2.45 2.28
N TYR A 284 -0.03 1.72 2.94
CA TYR A 284 0.56 2.19 4.20
C TYR A 284 1.66 3.22 4.01
N LEU A 285 2.52 3.03 3.02
CA LEU A 285 3.73 3.83 2.82
C LEU A 285 3.46 5.21 2.17
N GLN A 286 2.21 5.67 2.14
CA GLN A 286 1.87 6.96 1.56
C GLN A 286 2.69 8.08 2.22
N ARG A 287 3.50 8.76 1.39
CA ARG A 287 4.22 9.97 1.75
C ARG A 287 3.44 11.17 1.22
N SER A 288 3.29 12.18 2.06
CA SER A 288 2.81 13.48 1.61
C SER A 288 4.00 14.42 1.49
N GLU A 289 4.09 15.13 0.36
CA GLU A 289 4.98 16.27 0.23
C GLU A 289 4.21 17.54 0.57
N THR A 290 4.91 18.63 0.87
CA THR A 290 4.25 19.91 1.15
C THR A 290 4.68 20.97 0.14
N PRO A 291 4.38 20.80 -1.17
CA PRO A 291 4.84 21.70 -2.22
C PRO A 291 4.23 23.10 -2.12
N ASN A 292 3.01 23.22 -1.59
CA ASN A 292 2.32 24.51 -1.45
C ASN A 292 2.12 24.90 0.03
N SER A 293 1.65 26.14 0.26
CA SER A 293 1.39 26.65 1.61
C SER A 293 0.26 25.89 2.33
N ARG A 294 -0.73 25.37 1.60
CA ARG A 294 -1.87 24.64 2.14
C ARG A 294 -1.45 23.29 2.74
N HIS A 295 -0.61 22.53 2.05
CA HIS A 295 -0.09 21.26 2.55
C HIS A 295 0.76 21.41 3.81
N LYS A 296 1.35 22.59 4.03
CA LYS A 296 2.10 22.93 5.26
C LYS A 296 1.21 23.40 6.41
N MET A 297 -0.06 23.69 6.17
CA MET A 297 -1.00 24.07 7.23
C MET A 297 -1.21 22.92 8.20
N GLY A 298 -1.62 23.23 9.43
CA GLY A 298 -1.91 22.22 10.43
C GLY A 298 -3.14 21.38 10.09
N ALA A 299 -3.24 20.21 10.71
CA ALA A 299 -4.40 19.33 10.63
C ALA A 299 -5.74 20.03 10.92
N GLN A 300 -5.76 21.07 11.75
CA GLN A 300 -6.96 21.85 12.06
C GLN A 300 -7.54 22.52 10.81
N GLN A 301 -6.69 23.02 9.91
CA GLN A 301 -7.16 23.65 8.68
C GLN A 301 -7.88 22.64 7.77
N TYR A 302 -7.41 21.39 7.74
CA TYR A 302 -8.11 20.32 7.03
C TYR A 302 -9.50 20.10 7.61
N ALA A 303 -9.62 20.06 8.94
CA ALA A 303 -10.90 19.91 9.63
C ALA A 303 -11.90 21.02 9.24
N GLU A 304 -11.44 22.27 9.18
CA GLU A 304 -12.24 23.42 8.78
C GLU A 304 -12.70 23.31 7.32
N ASP A 305 -11.76 22.98 6.42
CA ASP A 305 -12.04 22.81 4.98
C ASP A 305 -13.13 21.77 4.74
N ILE A 306 -13.06 20.65 5.47
CA ILE A 306 -14.03 19.55 5.34
C ILE A 306 -15.33 19.80 6.10
N LYS A 307 -15.43 20.90 6.86
CA LYS A 307 -16.52 21.19 7.82
C LYS A 307 -16.73 20.03 8.79
N ALA A 308 -15.64 19.57 9.38
CA ALA A 308 -15.61 18.47 10.33
C ALA A 308 -16.56 18.70 11.52
N SER A 309 -17.09 17.61 12.08
CA SER A 309 -17.89 17.69 13.30
C SER A 309 -17.07 18.18 14.50
N ASP A 310 -17.75 18.57 15.57
CA ASP A 310 -17.12 18.90 16.85
C ASP A 310 -16.28 17.73 17.40
N GLN A 311 -16.72 16.49 17.16
CA GLN A 311 -16.01 15.30 17.62
C GLN A 311 -14.68 15.15 16.88
N ILE A 312 -14.68 15.27 15.56
CA ILE A 312 -13.46 15.22 14.75
C ILE A 312 -12.54 16.39 15.07
N THR A 313 -13.08 17.60 15.23
CA THR A 313 -12.31 18.79 15.59
C THR A 313 -11.59 18.58 16.93
N LYS A 314 -12.28 18.08 17.96
CA LYS A 314 -11.68 17.74 19.26
C LYS A 314 -10.59 16.67 19.15
N LEU A 315 -10.82 15.64 18.33
CA LEU A 315 -9.83 14.60 18.08
C LEU A 315 -8.55 15.18 17.46
N ILE A 316 -8.69 16.02 16.45
CA ILE A 316 -7.56 16.69 15.79
C ILE A 316 -6.83 17.62 16.75
N THR A 317 -7.55 18.41 17.56
CA THR A 317 -6.93 19.27 18.58
C THR A 317 -6.12 18.47 19.61
N LYS A 318 -6.58 17.26 19.96
CA LYS A 318 -5.93 16.41 20.96
C LYS A 318 -4.75 15.63 20.39
N GLU A 319 -4.87 15.07 19.19
CA GLU A 319 -3.96 14.05 18.66
C GLU A 319 -3.23 14.46 17.38
N GLY A 320 -3.66 15.53 16.72
CA GLY A 320 -3.15 15.99 15.41
C GLY A 320 -2.26 17.23 15.46
N GLN A 321 -1.81 17.68 16.64
CA GLN A 321 -1.03 18.92 16.78
C GLN A 321 0.29 18.92 15.99
N ASP A 322 0.93 17.76 15.86
CA ASP A 322 2.18 17.58 15.11
C ASP A 322 1.96 17.19 13.63
N LEU A 323 0.70 17.08 13.20
CA LEU A 323 0.35 16.63 11.85
C LEU A 323 0.00 17.80 10.95
N ASN A 324 0.44 17.70 9.69
CA ASN A 324 0.09 18.67 8.66
C ASN A 324 -1.15 18.24 7.85
N TYR A 325 -1.68 19.19 7.09
CA TYR A 325 -2.84 19.03 6.22
C TYR A 325 -2.69 17.83 5.29
N ALA A 326 -1.52 17.68 4.66
CA ALA A 326 -1.29 16.66 3.64
C ALA A 326 -1.31 15.24 4.24
N GLN A 327 -0.76 15.06 5.45
CA GLN A 327 -0.82 13.79 6.18
C GLN A 327 -2.26 13.38 6.52
N ILE A 328 -3.08 14.30 7.02
CA ILE A 328 -4.49 14.00 7.34
C ILE A 328 -5.30 13.76 6.06
N GLN A 329 -5.06 14.55 5.01
CA GLN A 329 -5.70 14.34 3.72
C GLN A 329 -5.36 12.96 3.15
N SER A 330 -4.08 12.61 3.07
CA SER A 330 -3.66 11.32 2.50
C SER A 330 -4.23 10.13 3.29
N SER A 331 -4.18 10.19 4.62
CA SER A 331 -4.72 9.13 5.47
C SER A 331 -6.25 9.03 5.44
N SER A 332 -6.98 10.14 5.44
CA SER A 332 -8.45 10.15 5.36
C SER A 332 -8.95 9.66 4.00
N THR A 333 -8.32 10.10 2.90
CA THR A 333 -8.68 9.64 1.55
C THR A 333 -8.41 8.14 1.37
N SER A 334 -7.25 7.64 1.83
CA SER A 334 -6.92 6.22 1.86
C SER A 334 -7.94 5.40 2.68
N ALA A 335 -8.29 5.86 3.89
CA ALA A 335 -9.29 5.20 4.73
C ALA A 335 -10.69 5.22 4.09
N GLN A 336 -11.09 6.33 3.47
CA GLN A 336 -12.37 6.46 2.75
C GLN A 336 -12.48 5.44 1.64
N PHE A 337 -11.42 5.27 0.84
CA PHE A 337 -11.41 4.30 -0.24
C PHE A 337 -11.59 2.87 0.26
N ILE A 338 -10.91 2.49 1.35
CA ILE A 338 -11.07 1.18 1.98
C ILE A 338 -12.53 0.99 2.45
N TYR A 339 -13.10 1.95 3.16
CA TYR A 339 -14.48 1.84 3.63
C TYR A 339 -15.50 1.79 2.50
N ASN A 340 -15.30 2.55 1.42
CA ASN A 340 -16.16 2.52 0.25
C ASN A 340 -16.15 1.15 -0.43
N LEU A 341 -14.96 0.56 -0.63
CA LEU A 341 -14.81 -0.78 -1.20
C LEU A 341 -15.53 -1.85 -0.36
N LEU A 342 -15.35 -1.80 0.96
CA LEU A 342 -15.99 -2.74 1.88
C LEU A 342 -17.50 -2.55 1.95
N SER A 343 -17.97 -1.31 2.09
CA SER A 343 -19.40 -0.99 2.17
C SER A 343 -20.14 -1.41 0.91
N ASN A 344 -19.56 -1.13 -0.26
CA ASN A 344 -20.14 -1.58 -1.52
C ASN A 344 -20.28 -3.11 -1.56
N ARG A 345 -19.24 -3.85 -1.13
CA ARG A 345 -19.29 -5.32 -1.09
C ARG A 345 -20.37 -5.84 -0.14
N LEU A 346 -20.44 -5.28 1.07
CA LEU A 346 -21.42 -5.68 2.08
C LEU A 346 -22.86 -5.41 1.62
N ASN A 347 -23.09 -4.31 0.90
CA ASN A 347 -24.40 -3.96 0.38
C ASN A 347 -24.82 -4.86 -0.80
N SER A 348 -23.90 -5.20 -1.72
CA SER A 348 -24.18 -6.15 -2.81
C SER A 348 -24.50 -7.56 -2.31
N THR A 349 -23.87 -7.98 -1.21
CA THR A 349 -24.12 -9.32 -0.62
C THR A 349 -25.49 -9.39 0.08
N LYS A 350 -25.96 -8.29 0.67
CA LYS A 350 -27.31 -8.22 1.26
C LYS A 350 -28.40 -8.32 0.20
N GLN A 351 -28.25 -7.63 -0.93
CA GLN A 351 -29.23 -7.65 -2.03
C GLN A 351 -29.37 -9.00 -2.73
N SER A 352 -28.35 -9.87 -2.64
CA SER A 352 -28.40 -11.23 -3.22
C SER A 352 -28.97 -12.29 -2.28
N THR A 353 -29.22 -11.93 -1.01
CA THR A 353 -29.76 -12.83 0.02
C THR A 353 -31.18 -12.46 0.48
N SER A 354 -31.69 -11.31 0.05
CA SER A 354 -33.10 -10.88 0.15
C SER A 354 -33.85 -11.20 -1.13
#